data_AF-A0A497JG97-F1
#
_entry.id   AF-A0A497JG97-F1
#
_cell.length_a   1.000
_cell.length_b   1.000
_cell.length_c   1.000
_cell.angle_alpha   90.00
_cell.angle_beta   90.00
_cell.angle_gamma   90.00
#
_symmetry.space_group_name_H-M   'P 1'
#
loop_
_entity.id
_entity.type
_entity.pdbx_description
1 polymer ?
#
loop_
_entity_poly.entity_id
_entity_poly.type
_entity_poly.pdbx_seq_one_letter_code
_entity_poly.pdbx_strand_id
1 'polypeptide(L)' 'MLEEEIIEALIDKYLRDNITVALGTSKHSETFLKKIALKVTENELKIKIVPTSLELATLCTSLKLPIASINDKEID' A
#
# COMPACT_ATOMS: atom_id res chain seq x y z
N MET A 1 -18.65 8.07 -1.49
CA MET A 1 -17.42 7.30 -1.80
C MET A 1 -16.25 8.23 -1.50
N LEU A 2 -15.08 7.76 -1.05
CA LEU A 2 -13.89 8.63 -1.16
C LEU A 2 -13.64 8.89 -2.65
N GLU A 3 -13.36 10.15 -2.98
CA GLU A 3 -12.93 10.55 -4.31
C GLU A 3 -11.47 10.12 -4.53
N GLU A 4 -11.10 9.81 -5.77
CA GLU A 4 -9.73 9.37 -6.08
C GLU A 4 -8.69 10.45 -5.75
N GLU A 5 -9.03 11.72 -5.94
CA GLU A 5 -8.18 12.87 -5.61
C GLU A 5 -7.79 12.91 -4.12
N ILE A 6 -8.72 12.51 -3.24
CA ILE A 6 -8.46 12.42 -1.80
C ILE A 6 -7.52 11.24 -1.51
N ILE A 7 -7.70 10.11 -2.18
CA ILE A 7 -6.82 8.94 -2.05
C ILE A 7 -5.38 9.31 -2.47
N GLU A 8 -5.23 9.98 -3.61
CA GLU A 8 -3.93 10.45 -4.11
C GLU A 8 -3.30 11.44 -3.14
N ALA A 9 -4.05 12.44 -2.65
CA ALA A 9 -3.54 13.39 -1.68
C ALA A 9 -3.07 12.72 -0.37
N LEU A 10 -3.76 11.68 0.09
CA LEU A 10 -3.34 10.90 1.27
C LEU A 10 -2.05 10.12 1.00
N ILE A 11 -1.96 9.45 -0.15
CA ILE A 11 -0.75 8.71 -0.56
C ILE A 11 0.43 9.67 -0.67
N ASP A 12 0.26 10.82 -1.32
CA ASP A 12 1.31 11.83 -1.46
C ASP A 12 1.76 12.39 -0.11
N LYS A 13 0.79 12.61 0.79
CA LYS A 13 1.07 13.15 2.11
C LYS A 13 1.84 12.19 3.01
N TYR A 14 1.54 10.88 2.97
CA TYR A 14 2.05 9.94 3.96
C TYR A 14 3.04 8.90 3.43
N LEU A 15 3.01 8.57 2.13
CA LEU A 15 3.94 7.59 1.58
C LEU A 15 5.35 8.19 1.47
N ARG A 16 6.35 7.47 1.98
CA ARG A 16 7.77 7.87 2.00
C ARG A 16 8.65 6.66 1.67
N ASP A 17 9.92 6.90 1.38
CA ASP A 17 10.87 5.82 1.14
C ASP A 17 11.16 5.03 2.44
N ASN A 18 11.43 3.74 2.31
CA ASN A 18 11.77 2.79 3.38
C ASN A 18 10.70 2.57 4.47
N ILE A 19 9.42 2.87 4.20
CA ILE A 19 8.34 2.66 5.17
C ILE A 19 7.64 1.30 5.01
N THR A 20 6.97 0.87 6.07
CA THR A 20 6.03 -0.26 6.04
C THR A 20 4.60 0.26 6.18
N VAL A 21 3.70 -0.16 5.30
CA VAL A 21 2.30 0.30 5.28
C VAL A 21 1.38 -0.87 5.60
N ALA A 22 0.63 -0.77 6.70
CA ALA A 22 -0.47 -1.69 6.97
C ALA A 22 -1.72 -1.29 6.16
N LEU A 23 -2.28 -2.23 5.40
CA LEU A 23 -3.46 -1.97 4.57
C LEU A 23 -4.64 -2.83 5.03
N GLY A 24 -5.60 -2.17 5.67
CA GLY A 24 -6.87 -2.75 6.09
C GLY A 24 -7.79 -3.10 4.92
N THR A 25 -8.73 -4.01 5.12
CA THR A 25 -9.76 -4.37 4.13
C THR A 25 -10.89 -3.34 4.10
N SER A 26 -11.14 -2.74 2.95
CA SER A 26 -12.24 -1.80 2.72
C SER A 26 -12.58 -1.73 1.23
N LYS A 27 -13.72 -1.10 0.90
CA LYS A 27 -14.10 -0.80 -0.49
C LYS A 27 -13.11 0.08 -1.26
N HIS A 28 -12.17 0.74 -0.57
CA HIS A 28 -11.19 1.65 -1.17
C HIS A 28 -9.78 1.06 -1.18
N SER A 29 -9.54 -0.10 -0.54
CA SER A 29 -8.20 -0.65 -0.35
C SER A 29 -7.55 -1.06 -1.66
N GLU A 30 -8.32 -1.60 -2.60
CA GLU A 30 -7.83 -1.94 -3.93
C GLU A 30 -7.38 -0.69 -4.70
N THR A 31 -8.17 0.38 -4.69
CA THR A 31 -7.80 1.66 -5.32
C THR A 31 -6.55 2.24 -4.67
N PHE A 32 -6.48 2.26 -3.34
CA PHE A 32 -5.29 2.69 -2.60
C PHE A 32 -4.05 1.91 -3.03
N LEU A 33 -4.13 0.58 -3.08
CA LEU A 33 -2.99 -0.27 -3.41
C LEU A 33 -2.51 -0.08 -4.85
N LYS A 34 -3.42 0.10 -5.81
CA LYS A 34 -3.07 0.41 -7.21
C LYS A 34 -2.36 1.75 -7.34
N LYS A 35 -2.85 2.80 -6.66
CA LYS A 35 -2.23 4.13 -6.67
C LYS A 35 -0.87 4.12 -5.96
N ILE A 36 -0.73 3.37 -4.86
CA ILE A 36 0.56 3.13 -4.21
C ILE A 36 1.54 2.45 -5.18
N ALA A 37 1.11 1.41 -5.89
CA ALA A 37 1.98 0.70 -6.84
C ALA A 37 2.51 1.62 -7.95
N LEU A 38 1.66 2.50 -8.50
CA LEU A 38 2.08 3.51 -9.48
C LEU A 38 3.13 4.44 -8.90
N LYS A 39 2.85 5.08 -7.75
CA LYS A 39 3.77 6.04 -7.13
C LYS A 39 5.11 5.40 -6.73
N VAL A 40 5.07 4.19 -6.21
CA VAL A 40 6.27 3.40 -5.85
C VAL A 40 7.14 3.15 -7.07
N THR A 41 6.53 2.81 -8.20
CA THR A 41 7.24 2.56 -9.46
C THR A 41 7.82 3.84 -10.03
N GLU A 42 7.05 4.93 -10.07
CA GLU A 42 7.46 6.22 -10.64
C GLU A 42 8.58 6.90 -9.85
N ASN A 43 8.59 6.73 -8.53
CA ASN A 43 9.53 7.42 -7.62
C ASN A 43 10.58 6.47 -7.03
N GLU A 44 10.67 5.23 -7.52
CA GLU A 44 11.59 4.18 -7.06
C GLU A 44 11.59 3.97 -5.53
N LEU A 45 10.41 4.10 -4.89
CA LEU A 45 10.28 4.00 -3.44
C LEU A 45 10.44 2.55 -2.98
N LYS A 46 11.18 2.34 -1.90
CA LYS A 46 11.32 1.04 -1.25
C LYS A 46 10.30 0.94 -0.13
N ILE A 47 9.15 0.35 -0.40
CA ILE A 47 8.11 0.14 0.63
C ILE A 47 7.87 -1.35 0.89
N LYS A 48 7.24 -1.65 2.02
CA LYS A 48 6.64 -2.96 2.30
C LYS A 48 5.17 -2.79 2.68
N ILE A 49 4.32 -3.73 2.25
CA ILE A 49 2.90 -3.73 2.59
C ILE A 49 2.61 -4.87 3.58
N VAL A 50 1.85 -4.59 4.63
CA VAL A 50 1.26 -5.61 5.52
C VAL A 50 -0.24 -5.68 5.20
N PRO A 51 -0.68 -6.60 4.32
CA PRO A 51 -2.08 -6.75 3.95
C PRO A 51 -2.86 -7.48 5.06
N THR A 52 -4.07 -7.03 5.38
CA THR A 52 -4.92 -7.70 6.38
C THR A 52 -5.84 -8.79 5.81
N SER A 53 -5.84 -9.01 4.50
CA SER A 53 -6.62 -10.09 3.86
C SER A 53 -5.81 -10.81 2.78
N LEU A 54 -6.21 -12.06 2.50
CA LEU A 54 -5.62 -12.87 1.44
C LEU A 54 -5.81 -12.23 0.05
N GLU A 55 -6.96 -11.58 -0.17
CA GLU A 55 -7.26 -10.87 -1.42
C GLU A 55 -6.27 -9.72 -1.64
N LEU A 56 -6.00 -8.92 -0.61
CA LEU A 56 -5.01 -7.83 -0.69
C LEU A 56 -3.58 -8.38 -0.84
N ALA A 57 -3.23 -9.48 -0.17
CA ALA A 57 -1.93 -10.12 -0.34
C ALA A 57 -1.73 -10.63 -1.78
N THR A 58 -2.78 -11.21 -2.36
CA THR A 58 -2.79 -11.66 -3.76
C THR A 58 -2.60 -10.47 -4.71
N LEU A 59 -3.29 -9.36 -4.45
CA LEU A 59 -3.16 -8.13 -5.24
C LEU A 59 -1.77 -7.48 -5.08
N CYS A 60 -1.17 -7.48 -3.89
CA CYS A 60 0.20 -7.01 -3.71
C CYS A 60 1.17 -7.82 -4.58
N THR A 61 1.01 -9.15 -4.59
CA THR A 61 1.83 -10.06 -5.39
C THR A 61 1.69 -9.78 -6.89
N SER A 62 0.46 -9.59 -7.40
CA SER A 62 0.24 -9.29 -8.83
C SER A 62 0.80 -7.93 -9.25
N LEU A 63 0.80 -6.96 -8.34
CA LEU A 63 1.40 -5.63 -8.52
C LEU A 63 2.91 -5.59 -8.24
N LYS A 64 3.53 -6.73 -7.90
CA LYS A 64 4.96 -6.84 -7.52
C LYS A 64 5.35 -5.96 -6.35
N LEU A 65 4.41 -5.67 -5.45
CA LEU A 65 4.68 -4.94 -4.21
C LEU A 65 5.23 -5.89 -3.13
N PRO A 66 6.34 -5.56 -2.47
CA PRO A 66 6.89 -6.38 -1.39
C PRO A 66 5.92 -6.50 -0.21
N ILE A 67 5.70 -7.73 0.27
CA ILE A 67 4.84 -8.01 1.42
C ILE A 67 5.72 -8.20 2.67
N ALA A 68 5.28 -7.65 3.80
CA ALA A 68 5.80 -7.93 5.13
C ALA A 68 4.74 -8.65 5.99
N SER A 69 5.21 -9.44 6.95
CA SER A 69 4.38 -10.00 8.01
C SER A 69 4.34 -9.05 9.21
N ILE A 70 3.18 -8.90 9.85
CA ILE A 70 3.05 -8.21 11.13
C ILE A 70 3.89 -8.86 12.24
N ASN A 71 4.19 -10.16 12.10
CA ASN A 71 5.01 -10.88 13.07
C ASN A 71 6.51 -10.66 12.87
N ASP A 72 6.93 -10.05 11.74
CA ASP A 72 8.34 -9.89 11.39
C ASP A 72 8.91 -8.50 11.77
N LYS A 73 8.08 -7.51 12.17
CA LYS A 73 8.51 -6.14 12.53
C LYS A 73 7.55 -5.37 13.45
N GLU A 74 8.07 -4.42 14.23
CA GLU A 74 7.30 -3.30 14.80
C GLU A 74 6.67 -2.48 13.66
N ILE A 75 5.37 -2.19 13.76
CA ILE A 75 4.64 -1.38 12.79
C ILE A 75 4.76 0.09 13.19
N ASP A 76 5.32 0.92 12.30
CA ASP A 76 5.36 2.38 12.41
C ASP A 76 3.99 3.03 12.18
#